data_AF-A0A2W6BB65-F1
#
_entry.id   AF-A0A2W6BB65-F1
#
_cell.length_a   1.000
_cell.length_b   1.000
_cell.length_c   1.000
_cell.angle_alpha   90.00
_cell.angle_beta   90.00
_cell.angle_gamma   90.00
#
_symmetry.space_group_name_H-M   'P 1'
#
loop_
_entity.id
_entity.type
_entity.pdbx_description
1 polymer ?
#
loop_
_entity_poly.entity_id
_entity_poly.type
_entity_poly.pdbx_seq_one_letter_code
_entity_poly.pdbx_strand_id
1 'polypeptide(L)'
;MTERDEPIGDRKAFDRFHVAVLEALYGLEQDGVSPSNEEDLEGRLGYSDGVGFRRDRPLIEDALTDLQSLEWIEIDPRYLIRVTPAGRHVAALVCAAVAYPPTCLRRQITSQRPLS
;
A
#
# COMPACT_ATOMS: atom_id res chain seq x y z
N MET A 1 -32.85 -3.27 -33.38
CA MET A 1 -32.87 -2.63 -32.04
C MET A 1 -31.67 -3.19 -31.31
N THR A 2 -30.61 -2.40 -31.23
CA THR A 2 -29.33 -2.80 -30.66
C THR A 2 -29.28 -2.24 -29.24
N GLU A 3 -29.82 -2.99 -28.29
CA GLU A 3 -29.73 -2.72 -26.86
C GLU A 3 -29.49 -4.06 -26.17
N ARG A 4 -28.22 -4.34 -25.89
CA ARG A 4 -27.85 -5.19 -24.77
C ARG A 4 -26.65 -4.53 -24.12
N ASP A 5 -26.97 -3.90 -22.99
CA ASP A 5 -26.08 -3.31 -22.00
C ASP A 5 -24.75 -4.05 -21.88
N GLU A 6 -23.67 -3.35 -22.20
CA GLU A 6 -22.38 -3.67 -21.61
C GLU A 6 -22.55 -3.54 -20.08
N PRO A 7 -22.16 -4.56 -19.29
CA PRO A 7 -22.18 -4.42 -17.84
C PRO A 7 -21.26 -3.27 -17.46
N ILE A 8 -21.87 -2.19 -17.00
CA ILE A 8 -21.20 -1.07 -16.37
C ILE A 8 -20.41 -1.61 -15.17
N GLY A 9 -19.09 -1.58 -15.29
CA GLY A 9 -18.16 -1.54 -14.16
C GLY A 9 -18.01 -2.86 -13.43
N ASP A 10 -17.12 -3.70 -13.96
CA ASP A 10 -16.27 -4.58 -13.16
C ASP A 10 -15.59 -3.71 -12.09
N ARG A 11 -16.26 -3.54 -10.95
CA ARG A 11 -15.70 -2.89 -9.76
C ARG A 11 -14.59 -3.82 -9.32
N LYS A 12 -13.39 -3.65 -9.91
CA LYS A 12 -12.14 -4.25 -9.47
C LYS A 12 -12.14 -4.10 -7.95
N ALA A 13 -12.32 -5.22 -7.28
CA ALA A 13 -12.45 -5.26 -5.85
C ALA A 13 -11.17 -4.66 -5.30
N PHE A 14 -11.31 -3.56 -4.55
CA PHE A 14 -10.27 -3.13 -3.65
C PHE A 14 -10.07 -4.29 -2.65
N ASP A 15 -9.12 -5.16 -2.95
CA ASP A 15 -8.94 -6.42 -2.25
C ASP A 15 -7.86 -6.25 -1.18
N ARG A 16 -7.69 -7.27 -0.34
CA ARG A 16 -6.64 -7.35 0.69
C ARG A 16 -5.24 -7.11 0.12
N PHE A 17 -5.04 -7.34 -1.17
CA PHE A 17 -3.77 -7.06 -1.83
C PHE A 17 -3.48 -5.55 -1.95
N HIS A 18 -4.43 -4.72 -2.38
CA HIS A 18 -4.25 -3.26 -2.41
C HIS A 18 -3.98 -2.70 -1.01
N VAL A 19 -4.64 -3.26 0.00
CA VAL A 19 -4.39 -2.96 1.40
C VAL A 19 -2.93 -3.27 1.79
N ALA A 20 -2.43 -4.46 1.44
CA ALA A 20 -1.05 -4.85 1.72
C ALA A 20 -0.03 -3.97 0.97
N VAL A 21 -0.30 -3.58 -0.28
CA VAL A 21 0.55 -2.65 -1.04
C VAL A 21 0.60 -1.28 -0.37
N LEU A 22 -0.55 -0.72 0.00
CA LEU A 22 -0.61 0.57 0.69
C LEU A 22 0.08 0.52 2.06
N GLU A 23 -0.10 -0.56 2.83
CA GLU A 23 0.58 -0.78 4.11
C GLU A 23 2.11 -0.88 3.92
N ALA A 24 2.57 -1.60 2.89
CA ALA A 24 3.98 -1.73 2.59
C ALA A 24 4.62 -0.39 2.21
N LEU A 25 3.97 0.40 1.35
CA LEU A 25 4.42 1.75 0.98
C LEU A 25 4.46 2.69 2.20
N TYR A 26 3.43 2.64 3.04
CA TYR A 26 3.39 3.42 4.27
C TYR A 26 4.49 2.99 5.25
N GLY A 27 4.75 1.69 5.37
CA GLY A 27 5.85 1.16 6.17
C GLY A 27 7.23 1.63 5.69
N LEU A 28 7.46 1.62 4.36
CA LEU A 28 8.69 2.15 3.76
C LEU A 28 8.86 3.66 4.06
N GLU A 29 7.79 4.43 3.96
CA GLU A 29 7.80 5.85 4.33
C GLU A 29 8.16 6.06 5.82
N GLN A 30 7.60 5.25 6.73
CA GLN A 30 7.94 5.31 8.16
C GLN A 30 9.40 4.93 8.46
N ASP A 31 9.96 4.01 7.66
CA ASP A 31 11.35 3.57 7.74
C ASP A 31 12.33 4.61 7.10
N GLY A 32 11.80 5.71 6.55
CA GLY A 32 12.59 6.79 5.92
C GLY A 32 12.93 6.53 4.45
N VAL A 33 12.35 5.50 3.85
CA VAL A 33 12.48 5.15 2.43
C VAL A 33 11.30 5.78 1.68
N SER A 34 11.41 7.08 1.43
CA SER A 34 10.45 7.84 0.61
C SER A 34 11.18 8.91 -0.21
N PRO A 35 10.94 8.98 -1.53
CA PRO A 35 10.05 8.10 -2.29
C PRO A 35 10.64 6.69 -2.47
N SER A 36 9.78 5.68 -2.52
CA SER A 36 10.16 4.27 -2.72
C SER A 36 10.03 3.87 -4.19
N ASN A 37 10.70 2.82 -4.63
CA ASN A 37 10.48 2.23 -5.96
C ASN A 37 9.76 0.87 -5.87
N GLU A 38 9.50 0.25 -7.01
CA GLU A 38 8.87 -1.06 -7.08
C GLU A 38 9.71 -2.17 -6.43
N GLU A 39 11.05 -2.10 -6.50
CA GLU A 39 11.95 -3.08 -5.87
C GLU A 39 11.89 -3.00 -4.33
N ASP A 40 11.83 -1.80 -3.76
CA ASP A 40 11.64 -1.58 -2.32
C ASP A 40 10.29 -2.17 -1.87
N LEU A 41 9.25 -1.97 -2.68
CA LEU A 41 7.91 -2.48 -2.44
C LEU A 41 7.85 -4.01 -2.56
N GLU A 42 8.41 -4.59 -3.62
CA GLU A 42 8.55 -6.04 -3.81
C GLU A 42 9.31 -6.68 -2.63
N GLY A 43 10.41 -6.04 -2.21
CA GLY A 43 11.20 -6.45 -1.05
C GLY A 43 10.35 -6.45 0.22
N ARG A 44 9.62 -5.37 0.49
CA ARG A 44 8.78 -5.26 1.69
C ARG A 44 7.64 -6.27 1.69
N LEU A 45 6.92 -6.42 0.57
CA LEU A 45 5.83 -7.39 0.42
C LEU A 45 6.33 -8.84 0.53
N GLY A 46 7.52 -9.13 -0.03
CA GLY A 46 8.13 -10.46 0.03
C GLY A 46 8.60 -10.88 1.43
N TYR A 47 8.88 -9.91 2.32
CA TYR A 47 9.21 -10.17 3.73
C TYR A 47 7.97 -10.23 4.64
N SER A 48 6.77 -9.86 4.18
CA SER A 48 5.74 -9.40 5.10
C SER A 48 4.89 -10.44 5.84
N ASP A 49 4.77 -11.73 5.45
CA ASP A 49 4.23 -12.78 6.37
C ASP A 49 4.07 -14.23 5.86
N GLY A 50 4.84 -14.73 4.89
CA GLY A 50 4.58 -16.10 4.38
C GLY A 50 3.21 -16.29 3.72
N VAL A 51 2.46 -15.20 3.53
CA VAL A 51 1.44 -15.05 2.50
C VAL A 51 2.21 -15.23 1.20
N GLY A 52 2.09 -16.40 0.58
CA GLY A 52 2.76 -16.72 -0.67
C GLY A 52 2.21 -15.89 -1.83
N PHE A 53 2.41 -14.57 -1.78
CA PHE A 53 2.30 -13.69 -2.93
C PHE A 53 3.36 -14.16 -3.91
N ARG A 54 2.97 -15.06 -4.81
CA ARG A 54 3.74 -15.34 -6.02
C ARG A 54 4.02 -13.96 -6.63
N ARG A 55 5.29 -13.71 -6.94
CA ARG A 55 5.80 -12.50 -7.59
C ARG A 55 5.15 -12.33 -8.96
N ASP A 56 3.89 -11.97 -8.98
CA ASP A 56 3.16 -11.65 -10.19
C ASP A 56 3.25 -10.12 -10.30
N ARG A 57 4.34 -9.66 -10.95
CA ARG A 57 4.56 -8.23 -11.23
C ARG A 57 3.33 -7.51 -11.82
N PRO A 58 2.55 -8.14 -12.73
CA PRO A 58 1.31 -7.54 -13.22
C PRO A 58 0.33 -7.14 -12.11
N LEU A 59 0.28 -7.90 -10.99
CA LEU A 59 -0.61 -7.58 -9.87
C LEU A 59 -0.15 -6.34 -9.10
N ILE A 60 1.16 -6.14 -8.93
CA ILE A 60 1.71 -4.97 -8.24
C ILE A 60 1.46 -3.71 -9.07
N GLU A 61 1.75 -3.76 -10.37
CA GLU A 61 1.48 -2.64 -11.29
C GLU A 61 -0.01 -2.27 -11.33
N ASP A 62 -0.90 -3.28 -11.40
CA ASP A 62 -2.35 -3.08 -11.31
C ASP A 62 -2.75 -2.41 -9.99
N ALA A 63 -2.21 -2.89 -8.86
CA ALA A 63 -2.51 -2.33 -7.55
C ALA A 63 -2.00 -0.88 -7.41
N LEU A 64 -0.82 -0.57 -7.93
CA LEU A 64 -0.27 0.78 -7.96
C LEU A 64 -1.12 1.70 -8.84
N THR A 65 -1.56 1.22 -10.00
CA THR A 65 -2.45 1.96 -10.90
C THR A 65 -3.78 2.29 -10.21
N ASP A 66 -4.38 1.29 -9.55
CA ASP A 66 -5.63 1.46 -8.83
C ASP A 66 -5.46 2.43 -7.64
N LEU A 67 -4.39 2.30 -6.84
CA LEU A 67 -4.09 3.20 -5.72
C LEU A 67 -3.79 4.63 -6.18
N GLN A 68 -3.15 4.80 -7.34
CA GLN A 68 -2.92 6.11 -7.95
C GLN A 68 -4.25 6.72 -8.42
N SER A 69 -5.14 5.93 -9.02
CA SER A 69 -6.47 6.39 -9.44
C SER A 69 -7.35 6.85 -8.26
N LEU A 70 -7.10 6.32 -7.07
CA LEU A 70 -7.74 6.72 -5.81
C LEU A 70 -7.07 7.94 -5.14
N GLU A 71 -6.03 8.51 -5.75
CA GLU A 71 -5.24 9.62 -5.22
C GLU A 71 -4.55 9.31 -3.87
N TRP A 72 -4.33 8.03 -3.57
CA TRP A 72 -3.67 7.59 -2.33
C TRP A 72 -2.15 7.51 -2.48
N ILE A 73 -1.67 7.37 -3.71
CA ILE A 73 -0.25 7.44 -4.05
C ILE A 73 -0.03 8.33 -5.26
N GLU A 74 1.17 8.85 -5.38
CA GLU A 74 1.70 9.54 -6.55
C GLU A 74 2.90 8.76 -7.07
N ILE A 75 2.93 8.51 -8.38
CA ILE A 75 4.07 7.89 -9.06
C ILE A 75 4.67 8.94 -9.99
N ASP A 76 5.93 9.29 -9.76
CA ASP A 76 6.63 10.26 -10.58
C ASP A 76 7.15 9.64 -11.91
N PRO A 77 7.63 10.45 -12.88
CA PRO A 77 8.14 9.95 -14.15
C PRO A 77 9.37 9.03 -14.06
N ARG A 78 9.99 8.94 -12.87
CA ARG A 78 11.12 8.04 -12.57
C ARG A 78 10.65 6.77 -11.87
N TYR A 79 9.34 6.50 -11.84
CA TYR A 79 8.71 5.38 -11.14
C TYR A 79 8.94 5.41 -9.63
N LEU A 80 9.14 6.61 -9.07
CA LEU A 80 9.25 6.80 -7.63
C LEU A 80 7.85 7.04 -7.05
N ILE A 81 7.50 6.24 -6.06
CA ILE A 81 6.19 6.15 -5.44
C ILE A 81 6.21 6.94 -4.13
N ARG A 82 5.21 7.81 -3.95
CA ARG A 82 4.97 8.59 -2.73
C ARG A 82 3.56 8.35 -2.23
N VAL A 83 3.40 8.15 -0.94
CA VAL A 83 2.07 8.09 -0.33
C VAL A 83 1.55 9.51 -0.11
N THR A 84 0.34 9.80 -0.58
CA THR A 84 -0.28 11.13 -0.41
C THR A 84 -0.75 11.32 1.03
N PRO A 85 -1.10 12.55 1.46
CA PRO A 85 -1.77 12.75 2.75
C PRO A 85 -3.03 11.90 2.94
N ALA A 86 -3.83 11.72 1.88
CA ALA A 86 -5.03 10.88 1.90
C ALA A 86 -4.66 9.39 2.06
N GLY A 87 -3.70 8.91 1.26
CA GLY A 87 -3.22 7.53 1.36
C GLY A 87 -2.62 7.21 2.73
N ARG A 88 -1.88 8.15 3.34
CA ARG A 88 -1.36 8.00 4.71
C ARG A 88 -2.45 7.85 5.74
N HIS A 89 -3.54 8.62 5.60
CA HIS A 89 -4.67 8.53 6.51
C HIS A 89 -5.35 7.15 6.41
N VAL A 90 -5.58 6.67 5.18
CA VAL A 90 -6.15 5.34 4.93
C VAL A 90 -5.22 4.24 5.45
N ALA A 91 -3.92 4.31 5.14
CA ALA A 91 -2.92 3.35 5.62
C ALA A 91 -2.89 3.29 7.15
N ALA A 92 -2.92 4.44 7.83
CA ALA A 92 -2.96 4.51 9.29
C ALA A 92 -4.25 3.89 9.87
N LEU A 93 -5.41 4.13 9.25
CA LEU A 93 -6.68 3.51 9.67
C LEU A 93 -6.65 1.99 9.51
N VAL A 94 -6.14 1.51 8.38
CA VAL A 94 -5.95 0.07 8.12
C VAL A 94 -5.01 -0.54 9.14
N CYS A 95 -3.84 0.08 9.37
CA CYS A 95 -2.88 -0.32 10.39
C CYS A 95 -3.50 -0.42 11.79
N ALA A 96 -4.39 0.51 12.15
CA ALA A 96 -5.06 0.53 13.45
C ALA A 96 -6.21 -0.48 13.57
N ALA A 97 -6.86 -0.82 12.46
CA ALA A 97 -7.99 -1.75 12.42
C ALA A 97 -7.55 -3.22 12.47
N VAL A 98 -6.34 -3.53 12.01
CA VAL A 98 -5.76 -4.86 12.12
C VAL A 98 -5.08 -4.96 13.50
N ALA A 99 -5.49 -5.93 14.34
CA ALA A 99 -4.96 -6.08 15.70
C ALA A 99 -3.47 -6.49 15.75
N TYR A 100 -2.89 -6.87 14.60
CA TYR A 100 -1.48 -7.27 14.44
C TYR A 100 -0.96 -7.04 13.01
N PRO A 101 -0.58 -5.81 12.61
CA PRO A 101 0.32 -5.64 11.48
C PRO A 101 1.76 -5.55 12.02
N PRO A 102 2.66 -6.49 11.67
CA PRO A 102 4.05 -6.49 12.13
C PRO A 102 4.84 -5.24 11.67
N THR A 103 4.32 -4.51 10.68
CA THR A 103 5.01 -3.36 10.08
C THR A 103 4.68 -2.02 10.78
N CYS A 104 3.44 -1.78 11.20
CA CYS A 104 3.01 -0.48 11.72
C CYS A 104 3.38 -0.23 13.21
N LEU A 105 3.66 -1.30 13.98
CA LEU A 105 3.91 -1.20 15.44
C LEU A 105 5.34 -0.74 15.80
N ARG A 106 6.27 -0.68 14.85
CA ARG A 106 7.71 -0.59 15.18
C ARG A 106 8.15 0.76 15.77
N ARG A 107 7.33 1.82 15.71
CA ARG A 107 7.70 3.16 16.20
C ARG A 107 7.02 3.63 17.49
N GLN A 108 6.00 2.92 18.01
CA GLN A 108 5.36 3.37 19.25
C GLN A 108 6.18 3.07 20.53
N ILE A 109 7.21 2.22 20.45
CA ILE A 109 7.97 1.79 21.64
C ILE A 109 9.17 2.70 21.95
N THR A 110 9.74 3.40 20.95
CA THR A 110 10.96 4.21 21.14
C THR A 110 10.74 5.67 21.55
N SER A 111 9.50 6.18 21.50
CA SER A 111 9.19 7.57 21.89
C SER A 111 8.79 7.75 23.35
N GLN A 112 8.81 6.68 24.17
CA GLN A 112 8.68 6.81 25.62
C GLN A 112 10.08 6.89 26.26
N ARG A 113 10.77 8.02 26.04
CA ARG A 113 11.80 8.41 27.01
C ARG A 113 11.07 8.90 28.26
N PRO A 114 11.35 8.35 29.46
CA PRO A 114 10.89 8.98 30.68
C PRO A 114 11.51 10.38 30.75
N LEU A 115 10.67 11.40 30.83
CA LEU A 115 11.10 12.72 31.28
C LEU A 115 11.55 12.54 32.73
N SER A 116 12.84 12.78 32.95
CA SER A 116 13.49 12.84 34.26
C SER A 116 12.79 13.80 35.22
#